data_AF-A0A967HDK3-F1
#
_entry.id   AF-A0A967HDK3-F1
#
_cell.length_a   1.000
_cell.length_b   1.000
_cell.length_c   1.000
_cell.angle_alpha   90.00
_cell.angle_beta   90.00
_cell.angle_gamma   90.00
#
_symmetry.space_group_name_H-M   'P 1'
#
loop_
_entity.id
_entity.type
_entity.pdbx_description
1 polymer ?
#
loop_
_entity_poly.entity_id
_entity_poly.type
_entity_poly.pdbx_seq_one_letter_code
_entity_poly.pdbx_strand_id
1 'polypeptide(L)' 'EFGDAGNEVVIEEFMTGEELSVFALTDGKDAVLLLPSQDHKRIGEGDTGPNTGGMGAYAPVSVATDE' A
#
# COMPACT_ATOMS: atom_id res chain seq x y z
N GLU A 1 -20.89 -4.02 17.95
CA GLU A 1 -19.73 -4.77 18.44
C GLU A 1 -19.20 -5.65 17.32
N PHE A 2 -17.89 -5.90 17.27
CA PHE A 2 -17.24 -6.66 16.18
C PHE A 2 -17.54 -8.17 16.20
N GLY A 3 -18.32 -8.67 17.17
CA GLY A 3 -18.65 -10.08 17.30
C GLY A 3 -17.39 -10.96 17.38
N ASP A 4 -17.47 -12.17 16.84
CA ASP A 4 -16.33 -13.10 16.83
C ASP A 4 -15.13 -12.60 15.99
N ALA A 5 -15.35 -11.66 15.06
CA ALA A 5 -14.29 -11.10 14.22
C ALA A 5 -13.29 -10.22 15.00
N GLY A 6 -13.58 -9.88 16.27
CA GLY A 6 -12.69 -9.10 17.14
C GLY A 6 -12.00 -9.91 18.24
N ASN A 7 -12.06 -11.25 18.21
CA ASN A 7 -11.50 -12.11 19.26
C ASN A 7 -9.96 -12.24 19.22
N GLU A 8 -9.33 -11.73 18.16
CA GLU A 8 -7.89 -11.78 17.96
C GLU A 8 -7.35 -10.37 17.67
N VAL A 9 -6.16 -10.09 18.18
CA VAL A 9 -5.45 -8.83 17.92
C VAL A 9 -4.08 -9.13 17.34
N VAL A 10 -3.71 -8.38 16.29
CA VAL A 10 -2.37 -8.42 15.72
C VAL A 10 -1.60 -7.21 16.23
N ILE A 11 -0.41 -7.44 16.77
CA ILE A 11 0.51 -6.39 17.22
C ILE A 11 1.65 -6.33 16.21
N GLU A 12 1.80 -5.18 15.56
CA GLU A 12 2.80 -4.94 14.52
C GLU A 12 3.73 -3.79 14.91
N GLU A 13 4.94 -3.80 14.38
CA GLU A 13 5.87 -2.68 14.53
C GLU A 13 5.41 -1.48 13.69
N PHE A 14 5.53 -0.28 14.25
CA PHE A 14 5.25 0.94 13.49
C PHE A 14 6.40 1.25 12.53
N MET A 15 6.14 1.09 11.24
CA MET A 15 7.11 1.40 10.19
C MET A 15 7.00 2.87 9.76
N THR A 16 8.15 3.49 9.50
CA THR A 16 8.24 4.83 8.92
C THR A 16 8.90 4.78 7.55
N GLY A 17 8.59 5.75 6.69
CA GLY A 17 9.10 5.82 5.33
C GLY A 17 8.00 6.10 4.31
N GLU A 18 8.34 6.00 3.04
CA GLU A 18 7.40 6.14 1.94
C GLU A 18 6.74 4.80 1.62
N GLU A 19 5.42 4.80 1.45
CA GLU A 19 4.68 3.62 1.02
C GLU A 19 4.87 3.37 -0.48
N LEU A 20 5.10 2.12 -0.85
CA LEU A 20 5.20 1.70 -2.25
C LEU A 20 4.34 0.47 -2.53
N SER A 21 3.58 0.50 -3.62
CA SER A 21 2.88 -0.66 -4.14
C SER A 21 3.74 -1.34 -5.22
N VAL A 22 4.11 -2.60 -4.97
CA VAL A 22 4.86 -3.45 -5.91
C VAL A 22 3.98 -4.60 -6.34
N PHE A 23 3.67 -4.64 -7.64
CA PHE A 23 2.83 -5.68 -8.22
C PHE A 23 3.67 -6.63 -9.08
N ALA A 24 3.27 -7.90 -9.13
CA ALA A 24 3.90 -8.91 -9.97
C ALA A 24 2.86 -9.82 -10.62
N LEU A 25 3.10 -10.19 -11.88
CA LEU A 25 2.43 -11.32 -12.53
C LEU A 25 3.28 -12.56 -12.33
N THR A 26 2.66 -13.66 -11.89
CA THR A 26 3.38 -14.91 -11.61
C THR A 26 2.63 -16.12 -12.16
N ASP A 27 3.38 -17.14 -12.59
CA ASP A 27 2.87 -18.47 -12.96
C ASP A 27 3.02 -19.51 -11.83
N GLY A 28 3.46 -19.07 -10.64
CA GLY A 28 3.75 -19.92 -9.48
C GLY A 28 5.19 -20.41 -9.39
N LYS A 29 6.04 -20.15 -10.38
CA LYS A 29 7.50 -20.44 -10.35
C LYS A 29 8.32 -19.19 -10.59
N ASP A 30 7.96 -18.41 -11.59
CA ASP A 30 8.60 -17.16 -11.97
C ASP A 30 7.66 -15.98 -11.73
N ALA A 31 8.22 -14.78 -11.62
CA ALA A 31 7.48 -13.54 -11.45
C ALA A 31 8.05 -12.42 -12.32
N VAL A 32 7.15 -11.64 -12.92
CA VAL A 32 7.48 -10.42 -13.65
C VAL A 32 6.90 -9.24 -12.90
N LEU A 33 7.74 -8.29 -12.53
CA LEU A 33 7.32 -7.07 -11.85
C LEU A 33 6.60 -6.13 -12.81
N LEU A 34 5.53 -5.50 -12.32
CA LEU A 34 4.89 -4.36 -12.98
C LEU A 34 5.52 -3.06 -12.49
N LEU A 35 5.19 -1.93 -13.13
CA LEU A 35 5.66 -0.63 -12.69
C LEU A 35 5.21 -0.37 -11.24
N PRO A 36 6.13 0.03 -10.35
CA PRO A 36 5.77 0.37 -8.98
C PRO A 36 4.92 1.65 -8.97
N SER A 37 4.01 1.74 -8.00
CA SER A 37 3.12 2.88 -7.87
C SER A 37 3.01 3.34 -6.42
N GLN A 38 2.67 4.60 -6.23
CA GLN A 38 2.31 5.16 -4.92
C GLN A 38 0.82 5.51 -4.94
N ASP A 39 0.11 5.08 -3.91
CA ASP A 39 -1.34 5.27 -3.76
C ASP A 39 -1.61 6.10 -2.51
N HIS A 40 -2.44 7.13 -2.66
CA HIS A 40 -2.87 8.00 -1.59
C HIS A 40 -4.13 7.44 -0.93
N LYS A 41 -3.96 6.80 0.23
CA LYS A 41 -5.06 6.12 0.93
C LYS A 41 -5.92 7.06 1.76
N ARG A 42 -5.38 8.19 2.21
CA ARG A 42 -6.06 9.09 3.15
C ARG A 42 -7.07 9.97 2.41
N ILE A 43 -8.25 10.17 3.01
CA ILE A 43 -9.34 10.90 2.36
C ILE A 43 -9.09 12.42 2.23
N GLY A 44 -8.25 12.99 3.09
CA GLY A 44 -7.99 14.42 3.18
C GLY A 44 -6.62 14.82 2.61
N GLU A 45 -6.54 16.07 2.16
CA GLU A 45 -5.31 16.72 1.72
C GLU A 45 -4.19 16.60 2.76
N GLY A 46 -2.95 16.42 2.29
CA GLY A 46 -1.78 16.23 3.15
C GLY A 46 -1.84 14.95 3.99
N ASP A 47 -2.43 13.89 3.44
CA ASP A 47 -2.59 12.58 4.07
C ASP A 47 -3.34 12.62 5.43
N THR A 48 -4.39 13.44 5.50
CA THR A 48 -5.19 13.63 6.70
C THR A 48 -6.50 12.82 6.69
N GLY A 49 -7.06 12.56 7.87
CA GLY A 49 -8.34 11.84 8.01
C GLY A 49 -8.21 10.30 7.95
N PRO A 50 -9.33 9.57 7.91
CA PRO A 50 -9.33 8.10 7.89
C PRO A 50 -8.73 7.52 6.60
N ASN A 51 -8.27 6.28 6.68
CA ASN A 51 -7.86 5.49 5.51
C ASN A 51 -9.07 5.14 4.63
N THR A 52 -8.83 5.04 3.33
CA THR A 52 -9.76 4.59 2.30
C THR A 52 -9.13 3.46 1.48
N GLY A 53 -9.85 2.95 0.48
CA GLY A 53 -9.29 2.00 -0.49
C GLY A 53 -8.31 2.62 -1.49
N GLY A 54 -8.18 3.95 -1.54
CA GLY A 54 -7.34 4.69 -2.48
C GLY A 54 -8.09 5.89 -3.07
N MET A 55 -7.54 7.09 -2.92
CA MET A 55 -8.05 8.33 -3.52
C MET A 55 -7.44 8.60 -4.90
N GLY A 56 -6.31 7.96 -5.20
CA GLY A 56 -5.59 8.08 -6.45
C GLY A 56 -4.18 7.53 -6.35
N ALA A 57 -3.65 7.06 -7.48
CA ALA A 57 -2.32 6.49 -7.56
C ALA A 57 -1.59 6.97 -8.82
N TYR A 58 -0.27 6.94 -8.77
CA TYR A 58 0.57 7.31 -9.92
C TYR A 58 1.76 6.36 -10.10
N ALA A 59 2.24 6.26 -11.33
CA ALA A 59 3.40 5.49 -11.75
C ALA A 59 4.04 6.13 -13.01
N PRO A 60 5.36 6.08 -13.21
CA PRO A 60 6.37 5.55 -12.29
C PRO A 60 6.56 6.46 -11.07
N VAL A 61 7.21 5.93 -10.04
CA VAL A 61 7.52 6.64 -8.79
C VAL A 61 9.03 6.84 -8.67
N SER A 62 9.46 8.07 -8.40
CA SER A 62 10.88 8.44 -8.32
C SER A 62 11.63 7.71 -7.21
N VAL A 63 10.95 7.26 -6.15
CA VAL A 63 11.57 6.48 -5.07
C VAL A 63 12.02 5.09 -5.52
N ALA A 64 11.48 4.56 -6.62
CA ALA A 64 11.72 3.20 -7.08
C ALA A 64 12.35 3.13 -8.49
N THR A 65 12.78 4.26 -9.04
CA THR A 65 13.47 4.35 -10.34
C THR A 65 14.74 5.19 -10.20
N ASP A 66 15.83 4.79 -10.87
CA ASP A 66 17.11 5.53 -10.87
C ASP A 66 17.10 6.80 -11.76
N GLU A 67 15.93 7.22 -12.29
CA GLU A 67 15.72 8.47 -13.06
C GLU A 67 15.14 9.60 -12.21
#